data_AF-A0A8S2LBF9-F1
#
_entry.id   AF-A0A8S2LBF9-F1
#
_cell.length_a   1.000
_cell.length_b   1.000
_cell.length_c   1.000
_cell.angle_alpha   90.00
_cell.angle_beta   90.00
_cell.angle_gamma   90.00
#
_symmetry.space_group_name_H-M   'P 1'
#
loop_
_entity.id
_entity.type
_entity.pdbx_description
1 polymer ?
#
loop_
_entity_poly.entity_id
_entity_poly.type
_entity_poly.pdbx_seq_one_letter_code
_entity_poly.pdbx_strand_id
1 'polypeptide(L)'
;MFKTRLLIRIFIIYFILFFLISVWYLSKLERNERATPLNHRLAVIVPYRNRSNELELFLSHMNSFLNTQSVDHIFMIVNQVDKHRFNRAALINIGFIESKSLVDYIVMHDIDLLPLNHELTYKYPQYGPIHLASPEYHPIYHYLSYVGGILIIKSEDFERINGMSPLYWGWGREDDNFYVRMKRVGMNIYRPHNLSTNNTNTFQHIHDQRIHKRDYAKYGKQKEEGRKIYPELAYDDRTRIGVSVGNGIAGLANTCSIFEQMKAKGLYRGMSPFYITQVLPNTSAGYVSVRHKLQGPNLCNSSACTAGVQAIGDGYNMIRLGHADAMVCGATEATVNPITISGFARMRALSTSFNDQPKLASRPFDRQRDGFVMGEGAAIMILERLESAQKRGAKILGEILGYGLSSDASHITNPTGLGALNCMKNALNNAHLNARDIGYINAHATSTPIGDRIERQAIKELFTSDNSNVLVSSTKGHTGHLLGAAGALESIFTVLACNHAICPTTLNYKSNNDDSEDSSLLNIISNDKPLSWNSKTRIALKNSFGFGGTNSCLVISNFF
;
A
#
# COMPACT_ATOMS: atom_id res chain seq x y z
N MET A 1 -24.10 -3.94 -33.60
CA MET A 1 -24.01 -3.83 -32.13
C MET A 1 -22.73 -4.56 -31.72
N PHE A 2 -21.63 -3.83 -31.52
CA PHE A 2 -20.30 -4.40 -31.33
C PHE A 2 -20.18 -5.04 -29.93
N LYS A 3 -19.85 -6.34 -29.87
CA LYS A 3 -19.46 -7.05 -28.64
C LYS A 3 -18.05 -6.60 -28.25
N THR A 4 -17.91 -5.50 -27.52
CA THR A 4 -16.61 -5.06 -27.01
C THR A 4 -16.38 -5.69 -25.63
N ARG A 5 -15.65 -6.80 -25.57
CA ARG A 5 -15.15 -7.38 -24.30
C ARG A 5 -13.92 -6.57 -23.85
N LEU A 6 -13.87 -6.13 -22.60
CA LEU A 6 -12.81 -5.26 -22.10
C LEU A 6 -12.02 -5.92 -20.96
N LEU A 7 -10.70 -5.81 -20.99
CA LEU A 7 -9.81 -6.49 -20.05
C LEU A 7 -9.46 -5.65 -18.82
N ILE A 8 -9.26 -6.33 -17.70
CA ILE A 8 -8.68 -5.79 -16.47
C ILE A 8 -7.26 -6.31 -16.34
N ARG A 9 -6.32 -5.39 -16.21
CA ARG A 9 -5.00 -5.68 -15.69
C ARG A 9 -4.90 -5.08 -14.31
N ILE A 10 -4.75 -5.91 -13.30
CA ILE A 10 -4.46 -5.45 -11.95
C ILE A 10 -2.99 -5.21 -11.81
N PHE A 11 -2.66 -4.04 -11.30
CA PHE A 11 -1.45 -3.89 -10.53
C PHE A 11 -1.90 -3.75 -9.09
N ILE A 12 -1.56 -4.71 -8.23
CA ILE A 12 -1.36 -4.25 -6.87
C ILE A 12 -0.16 -3.34 -7.04
N ILE A 13 -0.35 -2.02 -7.00
CA ILE A 13 0.75 -1.12 -6.67
C ILE A 13 1.03 -1.40 -5.19
N TYR A 14 1.54 -2.60 -4.94
CA TYR A 14 2.45 -2.78 -3.86
C TYR A 14 3.58 -1.83 -4.21
N PHE A 15 3.94 -1.00 -3.27
CA PHE A 15 5.30 -0.46 -3.19
C PHE A 15 6.33 -1.59 -2.95
N ILE A 16 6.09 -2.80 -3.48
CA ILE A 16 6.98 -3.95 -3.44
C ILE A 16 7.44 -4.14 -4.88
N LEU A 17 8.53 -3.45 -5.18
CA LEU A 17 9.36 -3.78 -6.33
C LEU A 17 9.66 -5.27 -6.28
N PHE A 18 9.22 -6.01 -7.30
CA PHE A 18 9.75 -7.35 -7.59
C PHE A 18 11.19 -7.17 -8.06
N PHE A 19 12.10 -7.02 -7.10
CA PHE A 19 13.52 -7.22 -7.34
C PHE A 19 13.81 -8.70 -7.06
N LEU A 20 14.59 -9.32 -7.93
CA LEU A 20 15.33 -10.50 -7.51
C LEU A 20 16.29 -9.99 -6.42
N ILE A 21 16.05 -10.39 -5.17
CA ILE A 21 16.88 -10.06 -4.01
C ILE A 21 17.23 -11.39 -3.37
N SER A 22 18.51 -11.56 -3.05
CA SER A 22 18.94 -12.64 -2.17
C SER A 22 19.31 -12.03 -0.83
N VAL A 23 18.72 -12.54 0.25
CA VAL A 23 19.07 -12.20 1.62
C VAL A 23 19.92 -13.33 2.16
N TRP A 24 21.14 -13.02 2.58
CA TRP A 24 22.02 -14.01 3.21
C TRP A 24 21.87 -13.92 4.73
N TYR A 25 21.40 -15.02 5.32
CA TYR A 25 21.31 -15.19 6.77
C TYR A 25 22.61 -15.82 7.29
N LEU A 26 23.38 -15.06 8.07
CA LEU A 26 24.63 -15.52 8.68
C LEU A 26 24.54 -15.41 10.20
N SER A 27 23.76 -16.27 10.84
CA SER A 27 24.00 -16.72 12.22
C SER A 27 23.14 -17.96 12.52
N LYS A 28 23.76 -19.08 12.92
CA LYS A 28 23.04 -20.18 13.60
C LYS A 28 22.64 -19.66 14.97
N LEU A 29 21.34 -19.64 15.30
CA LEU A 29 20.74 -20.02 16.59
C LEU A 29 19.27 -19.56 16.64
N GLU A 30 18.37 -20.53 16.82
CA GLU A 30 16.97 -20.29 17.19
C GLU A 30 16.90 -19.59 18.55
N ARG A 31 15.96 -18.64 18.69
CA ARG A 31 15.76 -17.88 19.92
C ARG A 31 15.10 -18.80 20.95
N ASN A 32 15.86 -19.25 21.96
CA ASN A 32 15.25 -19.89 23.13
C ASN A 32 14.31 -18.89 23.82
N GLU A 33 13.08 -19.32 24.09
CA GLU A 33 12.07 -18.57 24.81
C GLU A 33 12.56 -18.19 26.21
N ARG A 34 12.90 -16.90 26.40
CA ARG A 34 12.74 -16.06 27.60
C ARG A 34 13.65 -14.83 27.47
N ALA A 35 13.17 -13.81 26.75
CA ALA A 35 13.82 -12.50 26.76
C ALA A 35 13.44 -11.77 28.05
N THR A 36 14.40 -11.61 28.95
CA THR A 36 14.32 -10.63 30.05
C THR A 36 14.52 -9.21 29.48
N PRO A 37 13.87 -8.17 30.03
CA PRO A 37 13.84 -6.79 29.51
C PRO A 37 15.18 -6.03 29.42
N LEU A 38 16.33 -6.67 29.65
CA LEU A 38 17.66 -6.04 29.70
C LEU A 38 18.57 -6.35 28.50
N ASN A 39 18.24 -7.31 27.63
CA ASN A 39 19.08 -7.67 26.48
C ASN A 39 18.39 -7.31 25.16
N HIS A 40 18.78 -6.17 24.59
CA HIS A 40 18.33 -5.74 23.26
C HIS A 40 19.20 -6.34 22.16
N ARG A 41 18.57 -6.83 21.10
CA ARG A 41 19.25 -7.41 19.93
C ARG A 41 19.25 -6.45 18.74
N LEU A 42 20.40 -6.33 18.08
CA LEU A 42 20.65 -5.45 16.93
C LEU A 42 20.56 -6.20 15.60
N ALA A 43 19.93 -5.63 14.57
CA ALA A 43 20.21 -6.02 13.18
C ALA A 43 21.16 -5.03 12.51
N VAL A 44 22.28 -5.52 12.00
CA VAL A 44 23.20 -4.78 11.13
C VAL A 44 22.76 -4.98 9.69
N ILE A 45 22.05 -3.99 9.14
CA ILE A 45 21.52 -4.05 7.77
C ILE A 45 22.51 -3.43 6.81
N VAL A 46 22.99 -4.24 5.87
CA VAL A 46 24.02 -3.88 4.91
C VAL A 46 23.49 -4.05 3.48
N PRO A 47 23.18 -2.94 2.79
CA PRO A 47 22.90 -2.93 1.37
C PRO A 47 24.13 -3.36 0.58
N TYR A 48 23.99 -4.36 -0.28
CA TYR A 48 25.12 -5.00 -0.95
C TYR A 48 24.92 -5.11 -2.47
N ARG A 49 25.99 -4.86 -3.24
CA ARG A 49 26.10 -5.21 -4.67
C ARG A 49 27.56 -5.19 -5.14
N ASN A 50 28.05 -6.32 -5.66
CA ASN A 50 29.36 -6.45 -6.32
C ASN A 50 30.54 -5.91 -5.50
N ARG A 51 30.58 -6.23 -4.19
CA ARG A 51 31.60 -5.74 -3.22
C ARG A 51 32.09 -6.87 -2.31
N SER A 52 32.36 -8.04 -2.88
CA SER A 52 32.61 -9.27 -2.11
C SER A 52 33.81 -9.13 -1.17
N ASN A 53 34.88 -8.46 -1.62
CA ASN A 53 36.08 -8.25 -0.81
C ASN A 53 35.80 -7.33 0.38
N GLU A 54 35.08 -6.24 0.14
CA GLU A 54 34.66 -5.33 1.21
C GLU A 54 33.70 -6.01 2.18
N LEU A 55 32.80 -6.88 1.69
CA LEU A 55 31.89 -7.65 2.55
C LEU A 55 32.64 -8.55 3.53
N GLU A 56 33.67 -9.26 3.05
CA GLU A 56 34.47 -10.15 3.89
C GLU A 56 35.22 -9.38 4.99
N LEU A 57 35.89 -8.29 4.61
CA LEU A 57 36.57 -7.39 5.55
C LEU A 57 35.58 -6.77 6.55
N PHE A 58 34.43 -6.33 6.06
CA PHE A 58 33.36 -5.75 6.86
C PHE A 58 32.85 -6.71 7.92
N LEU A 59 32.47 -7.93 7.51
CA LEU A 59 31.91 -8.93 8.42
C LEU A 59 32.92 -9.32 9.50
N SER A 60 34.18 -9.54 9.12
CA SER A 60 35.24 -9.88 10.06
C SER A 60 35.46 -8.76 11.08
N HIS A 61 35.62 -7.52 10.61
CA HIS A 61 35.86 -6.36 11.48
C HIS A 61 34.67 -6.08 12.40
N MET A 62 33.46 -5.99 11.84
CA MET A 62 32.27 -5.61 12.59
C MET A 62 31.86 -6.66 13.60
N ASN A 63 31.98 -7.95 13.29
CA ASN A 63 31.71 -9.00 14.26
C ASN A 63 32.64 -8.88 15.47
N SER A 64 33.95 -8.70 15.25
CA SER A 64 34.91 -8.46 16.33
C SER A 64 34.58 -7.19 17.12
N PHE A 65 34.30 -6.09 16.41
CA PHE A 65 34.01 -4.78 17.01
C PHE A 65 32.76 -4.84 17.91
N LEU A 66 31.66 -5.41 17.44
CA LEU A 66 30.41 -5.53 18.18
C LEU A 66 30.52 -6.50 19.37
N ASN A 67 31.30 -7.58 19.23
CA ASN A 67 31.57 -8.52 20.32
C ASN A 67 32.36 -7.85 21.47
N THR A 68 33.32 -6.97 21.15
CA THR A 68 34.05 -6.21 22.20
C THR A 68 33.14 -5.27 23.01
N GLN A 69 31.99 -4.89 22.45
CA GLN A 69 30.98 -4.05 23.10
C GLN A 69 29.86 -4.86 23.79
N SER A 70 29.94 -6.19 23.75
CA SER A 70 28.91 -7.11 24.24
C SER A 70 27.52 -6.83 23.63
N VAL A 71 27.46 -6.55 22.32
CA VAL A 71 26.21 -6.32 21.59
C VAL A 71 25.73 -7.63 20.96
N ASP A 72 24.56 -8.13 21.36
CA ASP A 72 23.87 -9.23 20.66
C ASP A 72 23.37 -8.71 19.30
N HIS A 73 23.79 -9.36 18.22
CA HIS A 73 23.55 -8.87 16.88
C HIS A 73 23.35 -9.98 15.83
N ILE A 74 22.71 -9.59 14.73
CA ILE A 74 22.62 -10.36 13.48
C ILE A 74 23.05 -9.48 12.30
N PHE A 75 23.63 -10.07 11.27
CA PHE A 75 23.91 -9.38 10.01
C PHE A 75 22.84 -9.69 8.97
N MET A 76 22.27 -8.64 8.38
CA MET A 76 21.30 -8.72 7.28
C MET A 76 21.96 -8.17 6.02
N ILE A 77 22.55 -9.06 5.23
CA ILE A 77 23.19 -8.70 3.96
C ILE A 77 22.14 -8.79 2.85
N VAL A 78 21.77 -7.64 2.30
CA VAL A 78 20.68 -7.54 1.31
C VAL A 78 21.26 -7.24 -0.05
N ASN A 79 21.33 -8.26 -0.91
CA ASN A 79 21.98 -8.19 -2.22
C ASN A 79 21.00 -7.78 -3.32
N GLN A 80 21.31 -6.69 -4.02
CA GLN A 80 20.59 -6.31 -5.25
C GLN A 80 21.20 -7.04 -6.45
N VAL A 81 20.50 -8.04 -6.99
CA VAL A 81 21.01 -8.85 -8.11
C VAL A 81 20.54 -8.39 -9.49
N ASP A 82 19.58 -7.47 -9.57
CA ASP A 82 19.15 -6.89 -10.83
C ASP A 82 20.18 -5.91 -11.42
N LYS A 83 19.92 -5.51 -12.67
CA LYS A 83 20.77 -4.58 -13.44
C LYS A 83 20.40 -3.11 -13.24
N HIS A 84 19.44 -2.79 -12.37
CA HIS A 84 19.02 -1.40 -12.14
C HIS A 84 20.09 -0.62 -11.37
N ARG A 85 19.92 0.69 -11.27
CA ARG A 85 20.78 1.53 -10.42
C ARG A 85 20.71 1.03 -8.97
N PHE A 86 21.74 1.27 -8.17
CA PHE A 86 21.72 0.82 -6.77
C PHE A 86 20.65 1.58 -5.97
N ASN A 87 19.78 0.86 -5.26
CA ASN A 87 18.73 1.45 -4.42
C ASN A 87 18.93 1.08 -2.95
N ARG A 88 19.79 1.84 -2.28
CA ARG A 88 20.15 1.64 -0.86
C ARG A 88 18.93 1.62 0.05
N ALA A 89 18.02 2.59 -0.10
CA ALA A 89 16.82 2.70 0.74
C ALA A 89 15.88 1.48 0.62
N ALA A 90 15.67 0.97 -0.59
CA ALA A 90 14.86 -0.23 -0.78
C ALA A 90 15.47 -1.45 -0.06
N LEU A 91 16.78 -1.66 -0.22
CA LEU A 91 17.50 -2.77 0.40
C LEU A 91 17.47 -2.68 1.93
N ILE A 92 17.60 -1.47 2.49
CA ILE A 92 17.45 -1.24 3.94
C ILE A 92 16.04 -1.63 4.42
N ASN A 93 15.00 -1.17 3.72
CA ASN A 93 13.62 -1.49 4.09
C ASN A 93 13.36 -3.00 4.05
N ILE A 94 13.90 -3.70 3.06
CA ILE A 94 13.80 -5.17 2.96
C ILE A 94 14.53 -5.83 4.12
N GLY A 95 15.77 -5.42 4.41
CA GLY A 95 16.52 -5.92 5.57
C GLY A 95 15.75 -5.74 6.87
N PHE A 96 15.08 -4.60 7.04
CA PHE A 96 14.23 -4.34 8.20
C PHE A 96 13.00 -5.27 8.24
N ILE A 97 12.28 -5.41 7.12
CA ILE A 97 11.08 -6.28 7.06
C ILE A 97 11.44 -7.72 7.45
N GLU A 98 12.58 -8.22 6.97
CA GLU A 98 13.06 -9.57 7.26
C GLU A 98 13.57 -9.73 8.70
N SER A 99 14.10 -8.67 9.32
CA SER A 99 14.67 -8.76 10.67
C SER A 99 13.71 -8.34 11.80
N LYS A 100 12.64 -7.59 11.52
CA LYS A 100 11.89 -6.83 12.55
C LYS A 100 11.25 -7.69 13.65
N SER A 101 10.96 -8.96 13.40
CA SER A 101 10.45 -9.90 14.42
C SER A 101 11.54 -10.46 15.35
N LEU A 102 12.81 -10.27 14.99
CA LEU A 102 13.97 -10.87 15.66
C LEU A 102 14.78 -9.87 16.49
N VAL A 103 14.60 -8.56 16.27
CA VAL A 103 15.48 -7.50 16.82
C VAL A 103 14.69 -6.32 17.37
N ASP A 104 15.26 -5.64 18.36
CA ASP A 104 14.66 -4.46 19.01
C ASP A 104 15.03 -3.16 18.30
N TYR A 105 16.15 -3.15 17.59
CA TYR A 105 16.70 -1.99 16.90
C TYR A 105 17.58 -2.41 15.73
N ILE A 106 17.78 -1.48 14.80
CA ILE A 106 18.55 -1.69 13.59
C ILE A 106 19.67 -0.66 13.49
N VAL A 107 20.75 -1.05 12.81
CA VAL A 107 21.76 -0.11 12.30
C VAL A 107 21.80 -0.22 10.79
N MET A 108 21.63 0.91 10.11
CA MET A 108 21.85 1.04 8.69
C MET A 108 23.32 1.33 8.47
N HIS A 109 24.01 0.47 7.73
CA HIS A 109 25.46 0.52 7.64
C HIS A 109 25.94 0.46 6.20
N ASP A 110 26.84 1.38 5.85
CA ASP A 110 27.56 1.31 4.58
C ASP A 110 28.68 0.27 4.67
N ILE A 111 28.74 -0.64 3.70
CA ILE A 111 29.68 -1.78 3.72
C ILE A 111 31.15 -1.38 3.76
N ASP A 112 31.47 -0.17 3.28
CA ASP A 112 32.83 0.32 3.10
C ASP A 112 33.26 1.36 4.12
N LEU A 113 32.58 1.46 5.27
CA LEU A 113 32.86 2.47 6.31
C LEU A 113 33.07 1.81 7.68
N LEU A 114 34.29 1.38 8.02
CA LEU A 114 34.56 0.67 9.27
C LEU A 114 34.80 1.63 10.45
N PRO A 115 34.18 1.42 11.62
CA PRO A 115 34.50 2.19 12.83
C PRO A 115 35.85 1.75 13.41
N LEU A 116 36.72 2.71 13.74
CA LEU A 116 38.01 2.47 14.39
C LEU A 116 38.00 2.91 15.87
N ASN A 117 37.21 3.92 16.22
CA ASN A 117 37.12 4.39 17.61
C ASN A 117 36.17 3.50 18.44
N HIS A 118 36.68 2.87 19.49
CA HIS A 118 35.92 2.03 20.41
C HIS A 118 34.93 2.79 21.32
N GLU A 119 35.01 4.12 21.39
CA GLU A 119 34.04 4.98 22.06
C GLU A 119 32.71 5.08 21.30
N LEU A 120 32.67 4.68 20.02
CA LEU A 120 31.44 4.61 19.22
C LEU A 120 30.57 3.44 19.68
N THR A 121 29.45 3.75 20.34
CA THR A 121 28.54 2.73 20.86
C THR A 121 27.50 2.27 19.85
N TYR A 122 27.41 0.94 19.66
CA TYR A 122 26.35 0.28 18.90
C TYR A 122 25.20 -0.22 19.78
N LYS A 123 25.16 0.19 21.04
CA LYS A 123 24.12 -0.23 22.00
C LYS A 123 22.75 0.38 21.67
N TYR A 124 21.73 -0.17 22.31
CA TYR A 124 20.33 0.22 22.13
C TYR A 124 20.12 1.75 22.27
N PRO A 125 19.48 2.40 21.29
CA PRO A 125 19.32 3.85 21.27
C PRO A 125 18.20 4.32 22.21
N GLN A 126 18.47 4.42 23.51
CA GLN A 126 17.44 4.69 24.54
C GLN A 126 16.61 5.96 24.27
N TYR A 127 17.27 7.07 23.92
CA TYR A 127 16.66 8.39 23.85
C TYR A 127 16.25 8.86 22.45
N GLY A 128 16.68 8.15 21.40
CA GLY A 128 16.38 8.49 20.01
C GLY A 128 17.47 8.00 19.05
N PRO A 129 17.28 8.18 17.73
CA PRO A 129 18.22 7.69 16.72
C PRO A 129 19.65 8.21 16.97
N ILE A 130 20.66 7.35 16.79
CA ILE A 130 22.08 7.70 16.97
C ILE A 130 22.77 7.68 15.61
N HIS A 131 23.24 8.83 15.16
CA HIS A 131 24.02 8.99 13.93
C HIS A 131 25.51 8.93 14.26
N LEU A 132 26.10 7.72 14.15
CA LEU A 132 27.50 7.49 14.49
C LEU A 132 28.45 8.13 13.48
N ALA A 133 28.10 8.10 12.18
CA ALA A 133 28.87 8.74 11.13
C ALA A 133 28.56 10.26 11.04
N SER A 134 28.68 10.95 12.18
CA SER A 134 28.32 12.37 12.32
C SER A 134 29.14 13.26 11.39
N PRO A 135 28.65 14.45 10.97
CA PRO A 135 29.39 15.34 10.07
C PRO A 135 30.75 15.82 10.59
N GLU A 136 30.97 15.74 11.91
CA GLU A 136 32.24 16.07 12.58
C GLU A 136 33.31 15.01 12.28
N TYR A 137 32.92 13.74 12.22
CA TYR A 137 33.82 12.61 12.06
C TYR A 137 33.70 11.90 10.71
N HIS A 138 32.69 12.26 9.90
CA HIS A 138 32.55 11.69 8.57
C HIS A 138 33.68 12.22 7.67
N PRO A 139 34.40 11.34 6.96
CA PRO A 139 35.56 11.73 6.14
C PRO A 139 35.23 12.58 4.89
N ILE A 140 33.95 12.92 4.65
CA ILE A 140 33.48 13.47 3.35
C ILE A 140 32.34 14.49 3.53
N TYR A 141 31.38 14.26 4.44
CA TYR A 141 30.16 15.06 4.54
C TYR A 141 30.13 15.90 5.82
N HIS A 142 29.90 17.21 5.69
CA HIS A 142 30.04 18.16 6.80
C HIS A 142 28.77 19.03 7.04
N TYR A 143 27.59 18.59 6.61
CA TYR A 143 26.34 19.36 6.75
C TYR A 143 25.36 18.78 7.78
N LEU A 144 24.61 19.66 8.47
CA LEU A 144 23.80 19.27 9.65
C LEU A 144 22.69 18.26 9.36
N SER A 145 22.04 18.30 8.19
CA SER A 145 20.93 17.40 7.84
C SER A 145 21.36 16.02 7.34
N TYR A 146 22.67 15.78 7.21
CA TYR A 146 23.22 14.50 6.74
C TYR A 146 22.98 13.37 7.75
N VAL A 147 22.33 12.27 7.35
CA VAL A 147 22.13 11.07 8.20
C VAL A 147 22.56 9.77 7.53
N GLY A 148 23.38 9.87 6.47
CA GLY A 148 23.95 8.71 5.78
C GLY A 148 25.09 8.04 6.56
N GLY A 149 25.69 7.01 5.96
CA GLY A 149 26.76 6.25 6.61
C GLY A 149 26.21 5.25 7.62
N ILE A 150 26.29 5.59 8.90
CA ILE A 150 25.94 4.70 10.02
C ILE A 150 24.91 5.37 10.93
N LEU A 151 23.68 4.85 10.91
CA LEU A 151 22.58 5.35 11.74
C LEU A 151 21.88 4.20 12.46
N ILE A 152 21.76 4.33 13.78
CA ILE A 152 21.08 3.39 14.67
C ILE A 152 19.69 3.95 15.00
N ILE A 153 18.66 3.11 14.95
CA ILE A 153 17.27 3.49 15.25
C ILE A 153 16.49 2.29 15.81
N LYS A 154 15.54 2.54 16.72
CA LYS A 154 14.64 1.50 17.23
C LYS A 154 13.79 0.93 16.10
N SER A 155 13.45 -0.36 16.16
CA SER A 155 12.58 -0.99 15.17
C SER A 155 11.21 -0.29 15.12
N GLU A 156 10.64 0.05 16.29
CA GLU A 156 9.38 0.78 16.41
C GLU A 156 9.46 2.19 15.79
N ASP A 157 10.55 2.93 16.05
CA ASP A 157 10.72 4.27 15.50
C ASP A 157 10.88 4.25 13.97
N PHE A 158 11.58 3.25 13.43
CA PHE A 158 11.73 3.06 11.98
C PHE A 158 10.38 2.73 11.31
N GLU A 159 9.54 1.91 11.95
CA GLU A 159 8.19 1.60 11.48
C GLU A 159 7.28 2.83 11.59
N ARG A 160 7.35 3.58 12.69
CA ARG A 160 6.58 4.80 12.95
C ARG A 160 6.79 5.88 11.90
N ILE A 161 8.00 5.99 11.31
CA ILE A 161 8.31 6.94 10.23
C ILE A 161 8.17 6.35 8.83
N ASN A 162 7.68 5.11 8.72
CA ASN A 162 7.47 4.37 7.48
C ASN A 162 8.77 4.19 6.67
N GLY A 163 9.83 3.71 7.34
CA GLY A 163 11.11 3.34 6.74
C GLY A 163 11.78 4.42 5.88
N MET A 164 12.73 4.03 5.03
CA MET A 164 13.37 4.93 4.08
C MET A 164 12.56 5.06 2.78
N SER A 165 12.69 6.18 2.06
CA SER A 165 11.96 6.35 0.80
C SER A 165 12.70 5.64 -0.34
N PRO A 166 12.13 4.59 -0.97
CA PRO A 166 12.78 3.88 -2.08
C PRO A 166 12.69 4.64 -3.40
N LEU A 167 12.14 5.86 -3.39
CA LEU A 167 11.96 6.70 -4.58
C LEU A 167 13.28 7.30 -5.10
N TYR A 168 14.32 7.31 -4.27
CA TYR A 168 15.62 7.86 -4.60
C TYR A 168 16.59 6.73 -4.93
N TRP A 169 17.27 6.86 -6.07
CA TRP A 169 18.24 5.89 -6.59
C TRP A 169 19.61 6.53 -6.60
N GLY A 170 20.66 5.81 -6.23
CA GLY A 170 21.97 6.40 -5.94
C GLY A 170 22.09 6.79 -4.46
N TRP A 171 22.82 7.87 -4.16
CA TRP A 171 23.23 8.23 -2.80
C TRP A 171 22.72 9.61 -2.36
N GLY A 172 22.22 9.71 -1.13
CA GLY A 172 22.09 10.92 -0.30
C GLY A 172 20.68 11.53 -0.18
N ARG A 173 19.83 11.48 -1.21
CA ARG A 173 18.49 12.14 -1.16
C ARG A 173 17.49 11.39 -0.29
N GLU A 174 17.62 10.08 -0.26
CA GLU A 174 16.92 9.20 0.66
C GLU A 174 17.22 9.55 2.12
N ASP A 175 18.48 9.87 2.44
CA ASP A 175 18.91 10.27 3.78
C ASP A 175 18.31 11.63 4.15
N ASP A 176 18.33 12.62 3.26
CA ASP A 176 17.71 13.94 3.49
C ASP A 176 16.19 13.82 3.74
N ASN A 177 15.50 13.01 2.93
CA ASN A 177 14.07 12.75 3.11
C ASN A 177 13.79 12.07 4.46
N PHE A 178 14.64 11.11 4.84
CA PHE A 178 14.52 10.38 6.10
C PHE A 178 14.76 11.30 7.31
N TYR A 179 15.77 12.16 7.25
CA TYR A 179 16.04 13.20 8.25
C TYR A 179 14.82 14.11 8.48
N VAL A 180 14.23 14.63 7.39
CA VAL A 180 13.05 15.51 7.49
C VAL A 180 11.87 14.81 8.15
N ARG A 181 11.65 13.52 7.84
CA ARG A 181 10.55 12.74 8.44
C ARG A 181 10.78 12.49 9.94
N MET A 182 12.01 12.13 10.35
CA MET A 182 12.37 12.01 11.77
C MET A 182 12.12 13.31 12.54
N LYS A 183 12.55 14.46 11.99
CA LYS A 183 12.31 15.77 12.59
C LYS A 183 10.81 16.11 12.68
N ARG A 184 10.02 15.76 11.66
CA ARG A 184 8.57 16.05 11.62
C ARG A 184 7.80 15.33 12.74
N VAL A 185 8.25 14.16 13.16
CA VAL A 185 7.64 13.40 14.27
C VAL A 185 8.26 13.70 15.64
N GLY A 186 9.15 14.70 15.71
CA GLY A 186 9.78 15.15 16.95
C GLY A 186 10.96 14.30 17.43
N MET A 187 11.56 13.47 16.57
CA MET A 187 12.74 12.68 16.95
C MET A 187 14.00 13.56 17.05
N ASN A 188 14.71 13.40 18.17
CA ASN A 188 16.02 14.00 18.38
C ASN A 188 17.09 13.00 17.96
N ILE A 189 17.91 13.38 16.97
CA ILE A 189 19.00 12.56 16.46
C ILE A 189 20.24 12.90 17.28
N TYR A 190 20.77 11.91 17.98
CA TYR A 190 21.98 12.02 18.78
C TYR A 190 23.20 11.81 17.88
N ARG A 191 24.22 12.63 18.08
CA ARG A 191 25.51 12.50 17.41
C ARG A 191 26.58 12.42 18.50
N PRO A 192 27.50 11.44 18.44
CA PRO A 192 28.68 11.45 19.29
C PRO A 192 29.47 12.75 19.08
N HIS A 193 30.04 13.28 20.15
CA HIS A 193 30.88 14.48 20.18
C HIS A 193 32.04 14.25 21.16
N ASN A 194 33.12 15.01 21.04
CA ASN A 194 34.32 14.93 21.88
C ASN A 194 34.98 13.54 21.88
N LEU A 195 34.96 12.85 20.75
CA LEU A 195 35.71 11.61 20.60
C LEU A 195 37.21 11.88 20.67
N SER A 196 37.99 10.91 21.17
CA SER A 196 39.46 10.98 21.18
C SER A 196 40.09 10.93 19.77
N THR A 197 39.27 10.80 18.72
CA THR A 197 39.63 10.68 17.31
C THR A 197 39.13 11.87 16.48
N ASN A 198 39.68 12.03 15.28
CA ASN A 198 39.29 13.02 14.27
C ASN A 198 38.72 12.35 13.00
N ASN A 199 38.40 13.13 11.98
CA ASN A 199 37.80 12.66 10.72
C ASN A 199 38.67 11.69 9.89
N THR A 200 39.95 11.49 10.23
CA THR A 200 40.86 10.56 9.52
C THR A 200 41.09 9.23 10.23
N ASN A 201 40.82 9.16 11.55
CA ASN A 201 41.05 7.95 12.36
C ASN A 201 39.81 7.51 13.16
N THR A 202 38.66 8.17 13.01
CA THR A 202 37.39 7.69 13.59
C THR A 202 36.79 6.55 12.75
N PHE A 203 36.86 6.67 11.42
CA PHE A 203 36.38 5.68 10.47
C PHE A 203 37.40 5.39 9.37
N GLN A 204 37.42 4.16 8.86
CA GLN A 204 38.23 3.76 7.72
C GLN A 204 37.32 3.45 6.52
N HIS A 205 37.59 4.08 5.38
CA HIS A 205 36.97 3.69 4.12
C HIS A 205 37.78 2.59 3.42
N ILE A 206 37.17 1.42 3.20
CA ILE A 206 37.85 0.23 2.64
C ILE A 206 37.61 0.03 1.13
N HIS A 207 37.33 1.10 0.38
CA HIS A 207 37.13 1.02 -1.07
C HIS A 207 38.24 1.74 -1.86
N ASP A 208 38.65 1.17 -2.99
CA ASP A 208 39.46 1.91 -3.97
C ASP A 208 38.54 2.80 -4.83
N GLN A 209 38.69 4.12 -4.69
CA GLN A 209 37.93 5.11 -5.45
C GLN A 209 38.09 4.99 -6.97
N ARG A 210 39.16 4.33 -7.45
CA ARG A 210 39.40 4.06 -8.88
C ARG A 210 38.56 2.89 -9.39
N ILE A 211 38.27 1.91 -8.54
CA ILE A 211 37.53 0.68 -8.88
C ILE A 211 36.02 0.89 -8.66
N HIS A 212 35.64 1.50 -7.53
CA HIS A 212 34.25 1.72 -7.16
C HIS A 212 33.91 3.21 -7.13
N LYS A 213 33.99 3.86 -8.30
CA LYS A 213 33.58 5.27 -8.43
C LYS A 213 32.15 5.44 -7.94
N ARG A 214 31.96 6.33 -6.97
CA ARG A 214 30.64 6.73 -6.50
C ARG A 214 29.85 7.29 -7.67
N ASP A 215 28.60 6.85 -7.77
CA ASP A 215 27.66 7.32 -8.78
C ASP A 215 27.13 8.71 -8.37
N TYR A 216 27.94 9.72 -8.67
CA TYR A 216 27.63 11.13 -8.49
C TYR A 216 26.88 11.75 -9.68
N ALA A 217 26.37 10.92 -10.61
CA ALA A 217 25.65 11.43 -11.76
C ALA A 217 24.53 12.36 -11.25
N LYS A 218 24.69 13.68 -11.48
CA LYS A 218 23.67 14.69 -11.17
C LYS A 218 22.53 14.42 -12.14
N TYR A 219 21.62 13.56 -11.71
CA TYR A 219 20.47 13.19 -12.49
C TYR A 219 19.50 14.38 -12.58
N GLY A 220 19.67 15.21 -13.61
CA GLY A 220 18.59 16.06 -14.12
C GLY A 220 17.35 15.23 -14.52
N LYS A 221 17.54 13.91 -14.68
CA LYS A 221 16.56 12.91 -15.11
C LYS A 221 16.25 11.83 -14.06
N GLN A 222 16.50 12.04 -12.76
CA GLN A 222 16.12 11.03 -11.73
C GLN A 222 14.59 10.93 -11.62
N LYS A 223 13.93 12.06 -11.91
CA LYS A 223 12.50 12.12 -12.19
C LYS A 223 12.11 11.32 -13.43
N GLU A 224 13.00 11.00 -14.36
CA GLU A 224 12.75 10.33 -15.65
C GLU A 224 13.19 8.87 -15.74
N GLU A 225 14.21 8.42 -14.99
CA GLU A 225 14.54 6.98 -14.95
C GLU A 225 13.70 6.20 -13.93
N GLY A 226 13.22 6.84 -12.86
CA GLY A 226 12.01 6.38 -12.15
C GLY A 226 10.72 6.51 -12.99
N ARG A 227 10.82 7.08 -14.20
CA ARG A 227 9.83 7.04 -15.29
C ARG A 227 10.33 6.22 -16.48
N LYS A 228 11.35 5.35 -16.35
CA LYS A 228 11.51 4.26 -17.34
C LYS A 228 10.20 3.48 -17.24
N ILE A 229 9.38 3.72 -18.26
CA ILE A 229 8.07 3.12 -18.41
C ILE A 229 8.32 1.62 -18.28
N TYR A 230 7.70 1.00 -17.29
CA TYR A 230 7.60 -0.44 -17.27
C TYR A 230 7.17 -0.87 -18.70
N PRO A 231 7.82 -1.85 -19.35
CA PRO A 231 7.58 -2.20 -20.76
C PRO A 231 6.10 -2.45 -21.13
N GLU A 232 5.28 -2.56 -20.11
CA GLU A 232 3.86 -2.82 -20.03
C GLU A 232 2.93 -1.64 -20.25
N LEU A 233 3.44 -0.40 -20.27
CA LEU A 233 2.74 0.81 -20.77
C LEU A 233 3.44 1.39 -22.02
N ALA A 234 4.24 0.58 -22.73
CA ALA A 234 4.82 0.95 -24.02
C ALA A 234 3.73 0.99 -25.10
N TYR A 235 2.93 2.05 -25.06
CA TYR A 235 2.03 2.44 -26.11
C TYR A 235 2.68 3.62 -26.84
N ASP A 236 2.75 3.54 -28.17
CA ASP A 236 3.39 4.57 -28.99
C ASP A 236 2.63 5.91 -28.92
N ASP A 237 1.29 5.85 -28.75
CA ASP A 237 0.44 7.02 -28.65
C ASP A 237 -0.09 7.24 -27.21
N ARG A 238 0.46 8.23 -26.53
CA ARG A 238 0.07 8.60 -25.15
C ARG A 238 -1.23 9.40 -25.07
N THR A 239 -1.73 9.93 -26.18
CA THR A 239 -3.03 10.61 -26.25
C THR A 239 -4.19 9.64 -26.09
N ARG A 240 -3.91 8.34 -26.28
CA ARG A 240 -4.87 7.23 -26.14
C ARG A 240 -4.81 6.53 -24.79
N ILE A 241 -3.99 7.02 -23.86
CA ILE A 241 -3.91 6.49 -22.49
C ILE A 241 -4.43 7.53 -21.51
N GLY A 242 -5.52 7.21 -20.83
CA GLY A 242 -6.12 8.07 -19.82
C GLY A 242 -5.86 7.61 -18.38
N VAL A 243 -6.38 8.37 -17.44
CA VAL A 243 -6.30 8.18 -16.00
C VAL A 243 -7.67 8.42 -15.39
N SER A 244 -8.08 7.54 -14.48
CA SER A 244 -9.29 7.65 -13.68
C SER A 244 -8.96 7.25 -12.25
N VAL A 245 -8.66 8.21 -11.38
CA VAL A 245 -8.29 7.92 -9.98
C VAL A 245 -9.22 8.68 -9.04
N GLY A 246 -10.04 7.94 -8.31
CA GLY A 246 -11.00 8.49 -7.36
C GLY A 246 -10.46 8.61 -5.93
N ASN A 247 -11.24 9.26 -5.07
CA ASN A 247 -11.05 9.35 -3.62
C ASN A 247 -12.39 9.63 -2.94
N GLY A 248 -12.50 9.38 -1.64
CA GLY A 248 -13.70 9.71 -0.87
C GLY A 248 -13.59 11.09 -0.21
N ILE A 249 -12.45 11.37 0.45
CA ILE A 249 -12.23 12.59 1.22
C ILE A 249 -10.82 13.14 0.95
N ALA A 250 -10.69 14.05 -0.02
CA ALA A 250 -9.40 14.64 -0.35
C ALA A 250 -8.92 15.70 0.66
N GLY A 251 -7.64 15.65 1.01
CA GLY A 251 -6.89 16.80 1.56
C GLY A 251 -7.18 17.19 3.01
N LEU A 252 -8.03 16.47 3.75
CA LEU A 252 -8.46 16.87 5.10
C LEU A 252 -7.29 17.07 6.06
N ALA A 253 -6.34 16.15 6.13
CA ALA A 253 -5.15 16.27 6.98
C ALA A 253 -4.30 17.51 6.60
N ASN A 254 -4.17 17.80 5.30
CA ASN A 254 -3.44 18.97 4.80
C ASN A 254 -4.15 20.27 5.20
N THR A 255 -5.48 20.32 5.07
CA THR A 255 -6.30 21.45 5.48
C THR A 255 -6.11 21.78 6.96
N CYS A 256 -6.13 20.78 7.83
CA CYS A 256 -5.91 20.98 9.26
C CYS A 256 -4.50 21.49 9.56
N SER A 257 -3.48 20.93 8.89
CA SER A 257 -2.11 21.40 9.06
C SER A 257 -1.90 22.84 8.58
N ILE A 258 -2.52 23.23 7.46
CA ILE A 258 -2.45 24.60 6.94
C ILE A 258 -3.14 25.58 7.89
N PHE A 259 -4.28 25.21 8.47
CA PHE A 259 -4.97 26.08 9.41
C PHE A 259 -4.12 26.41 10.64
N GLU A 260 -3.43 25.41 11.20
CA GLU A 260 -2.50 25.64 12.32
C GLU A 260 -1.28 26.48 11.90
N GLN A 261 -0.77 26.30 10.68
CA GLN A 261 0.30 27.15 10.14
C GLN A 261 -0.15 28.61 9.96
N MET A 262 -1.38 28.84 9.51
CA MET A 262 -1.96 30.18 9.37
C MET A 262 -2.09 30.88 10.72
N LYS A 263 -2.53 30.17 11.77
CA LYS A 263 -2.56 30.72 13.14
C LYS A 263 -1.16 31.10 13.64
N ALA A 264 -0.17 30.23 13.41
CA ALA A 264 1.18 30.42 13.93
C ALA A 264 1.99 31.49 13.17
N LYS A 265 1.78 31.63 11.86
CA LYS A 265 2.64 32.44 10.97
C LYS A 265 1.89 33.60 10.27
N GLY A 266 0.59 33.75 10.52
CA GLY A 266 -0.28 34.69 9.82
C GLY A 266 -0.79 34.11 8.48
N LEU A 267 -1.88 34.71 7.97
CA LEU A 267 -2.66 34.18 6.85
C LEU A 267 -1.82 33.90 5.59
N TYR A 268 -0.94 34.82 5.20
CA TYR A 268 -0.15 34.69 3.97
C TYR A 268 1.06 33.76 4.14
N ARG A 269 1.89 33.96 5.18
CA ARG A 269 3.11 33.16 5.40
C ARG A 269 2.83 31.74 5.88
N GLY A 270 1.69 31.50 6.51
CA GLY A 270 1.23 30.17 6.90
C GLY A 270 0.60 29.36 5.76
N MET A 271 0.30 29.99 4.63
CA MET A 271 -0.28 29.33 3.46
C MET A 271 0.82 28.77 2.56
N SER A 272 0.80 27.46 2.30
CA SER A 272 1.67 26.87 1.28
C SER A 272 1.23 27.30 -0.12
N PRO A 273 2.15 27.70 -1.02
CA PRO A 273 1.79 28.00 -2.42
C PRO A 273 1.24 26.77 -3.17
N PHE A 274 1.44 25.56 -2.65
CA PHE A 274 0.94 24.31 -3.24
C PHE A 274 -0.38 23.83 -2.63
N TYR A 275 -0.94 24.54 -1.65
CA TYR A 275 -2.10 24.07 -0.89
C TYR A 275 -3.28 23.67 -1.78
N ILE A 276 -3.69 24.56 -2.70
CA ILE A 276 -4.81 24.29 -3.61
C ILE A 276 -4.56 23.01 -4.42
N THR A 277 -3.35 22.84 -4.96
CA THR A 277 -2.97 21.62 -5.68
C THR A 277 -2.80 20.40 -4.80
N GLN A 278 -2.87 20.49 -3.47
CA GLN A 278 -2.81 19.34 -2.57
C GLN A 278 -4.18 18.86 -2.11
N VAL A 279 -5.19 19.74 -2.14
CA VAL A 279 -6.53 19.44 -1.60
C VAL A 279 -7.58 19.17 -2.67
N LEU A 280 -7.31 19.50 -3.93
CA LEU A 280 -8.23 19.18 -5.02
C LEU A 280 -8.35 17.66 -5.19
N PRO A 281 -9.57 17.09 -5.22
CA PRO A 281 -9.78 15.65 -5.39
C PRO A 281 -9.05 15.05 -6.61
N ASN A 282 -9.09 15.75 -7.74
CA ASN A 282 -8.51 15.27 -9.00
C ASN A 282 -6.98 15.30 -9.05
N THR A 283 -6.32 15.81 -8.01
CA THR A 283 -4.85 15.86 -7.98
C THR A 283 -4.23 14.47 -8.03
N SER A 284 -4.87 13.46 -7.44
CA SER A 284 -4.40 12.06 -7.50
C SER A 284 -4.26 11.58 -8.96
N ALA A 285 -5.31 11.75 -9.77
CA ALA A 285 -5.30 11.45 -11.20
C ALA A 285 -4.31 12.36 -11.96
N GLY A 286 -4.26 13.66 -11.62
CA GLY A 286 -3.32 14.63 -12.18
C GLY A 286 -1.86 14.24 -11.97
N TYR A 287 -1.47 13.79 -10.77
CA TYR A 287 -0.10 13.35 -10.48
C TYR A 287 0.27 12.12 -11.29
N VAL A 288 -0.63 11.15 -11.44
CA VAL A 288 -0.42 9.96 -12.28
C VAL A 288 -0.22 10.39 -13.74
N SER A 289 -1.14 11.21 -14.28
CA SER A 289 -1.04 11.73 -15.65
C SER A 289 0.27 12.49 -15.90
N VAL A 290 0.61 13.48 -15.06
CA VAL A 290 1.83 14.30 -15.21
C VAL A 290 3.10 13.46 -15.06
N ARG A 291 3.11 12.51 -14.12
CA ARG A 291 4.27 11.64 -13.87
C ARG A 291 4.53 10.71 -15.05
N HIS A 292 3.49 10.11 -15.62
CA HIS A 292 3.58 9.12 -16.69
C HIS A 292 3.36 9.71 -18.09
N LYS A 293 3.13 11.03 -18.19
CA LYS A 293 2.88 11.78 -19.42
C LYS A 293 1.71 11.20 -20.23
N LEU A 294 0.63 10.86 -19.53
CA LEU A 294 -0.58 10.31 -20.11
C LEU A 294 -1.49 11.46 -20.52
N GLN A 295 -1.86 11.50 -21.80
CA GLN A 295 -2.52 12.64 -22.44
C GLN A 295 -3.96 12.35 -22.87
N GLY A 296 -4.49 11.16 -22.55
CA GLY A 296 -5.89 10.82 -22.75
C GLY A 296 -6.81 11.40 -21.66
N PRO A 297 -8.05 10.88 -21.54
CA PRO A 297 -9.03 11.33 -20.53
C PRO A 297 -8.45 11.33 -19.12
N ASN A 298 -8.66 12.40 -18.36
CA ASN A 298 -8.17 12.52 -16.97
C ASN A 298 -9.35 12.80 -16.04
N LEU A 299 -9.80 11.76 -15.35
CA LEU A 299 -11.03 11.72 -14.56
C LEU A 299 -10.73 11.49 -13.07
N CYS A 300 -11.61 11.97 -12.21
CA CYS A 300 -11.55 11.74 -10.77
C CYS A 300 -12.97 11.66 -10.20
N ASN A 301 -13.32 10.49 -9.65
CA ASN A 301 -14.58 10.27 -8.96
C ASN A 301 -14.43 10.60 -7.48
N SER A 302 -15.33 11.44 -6.96
CA SER A 302 -15.42 11.77 -5.53
C SER A 302 -16.80 11.36 -4.99
N SER A 303 -17.04 10.05 -4.94
CA SER A 303 -18.32 9.43 -4.62
C SER A 303 -18.27 8.59 -3.34
N ALA A 304 -17.63 9.13 -2.30
CA ALA A 304 -17.43 8.46 -1.03
C ALA A 304 -16.82 7.05 -1.23
N CYS A 305 -17.38 6.02 -0.61
CA CYS A 305 -16.86 4.66 -0.62
C CYS A 305 -17.02 3.92 -1.97
N THR A 306 -17.72 4.51 -2.96
CA THR A 306 -17.85 3.92 -4.31
C THR A 306 -16.82 4.45 -5.31
N ALA A 307 -16.04 5.48 -4.94
CA ALA A 307 -15.10 6.17 -5.82
C ALA A 307 -14.19 5.22 -6.62
N GLY A 308 -13.61 4.21 -5.98
CA GLY A 308 -12.76 3.23 -6.66
C GLY A 308 -13.47 2.39 -7.71
N VAL A 309 -14.70 1.92 -7.42
CA VAL A 309 -15.49 1.15 -8.39
C VAL A 309 -15.92 2.02 -9.56
N GLN A 310 -16.35 3.26 -9.28
CA GLN A 310 -16.76 4.17 -10.33
C GLN A 310 -15.59 4.59 -11.22
N ALA A 311 -14.41 4.84 -10.64
CA ALA A 311 -13.22 5.16 -11.41
C ALA A 311 -12.84 4.02 -12.39
N ILE A 312 -13.00 2.76 -11.97
CA ILE A 312 -12.80 1.57 -12.81
C ILE A 312 -13.89 1.46 -13.88
N GLY A 313 -15.16 1.57 -13.49
CA GLY A 313 -16.30 1.49 -14.42
C GLY A 313 -16.30 2.61 -15.47
N ASP A 314 -15.92 3.82 -15.09
CA ASP A 314 -15.81 4.97 -15.99
C ASP A 314 -14.61 4.81 -16.92
N GLY A 315 -13.48 4.28 -16.44
CA GLY A 315 -12.37 3.90 -17.31
C GLY A 315 -12.74 2.79 -18.30
N TYR A 316 -13.53 1.81 -17.86
CA TYR A 316 -14.13 0.80 -18.74
C TYR A 316 -14.97 1.46 -19.84
N ASN A 317 -15.82 2.43 -19.48
CA ASN A 317 -16.63 3.18 -20.43
C ASN A 317 -15.79 4.04 -21.39
N MET A 318 -14.73 4.70 -20.91
CA MET A 318 -13.84 5.50 -21.77
C MET A 318 -13.22 4.64 -22.88
N ILE A 319 -12.82 3.41 -22.56
CA ILE A 319 -12.27 2.51 -23.58
C ILE A 319 -13.39 1.95 -24.46
N ARG A 320 -14.51 1.51 -23.87
CA ARG A 320 -15.65 0.97 -24.61
C ARG A 320 -16.22 1.95 -25.64
N LEU A 321 -16.27 3.24 -25.30
CA LEU A 321 -16.74 4.34 -26.15
C LEU A 321 -15.67 4.86 -27.12
N GLY A 322 -14.43 4.34 -27.06
CA GLY A 322 -13.36 4.71 -27.98
C GLY A 322 -12.60 5.99 -27.63
N HIS A 323 -12.81 6.57 -26.45
CA HIS A 323 -12.07 7.76 -25.99
C HIS A 323 -10.62 7.45 -25.56
N ALA A 324 -10.35 6.20 -25.17
CA ALA A 324 -9.02 5.71 -24.83
C ALA A 324 -8.84 4.27 -25.33
N ASP A 325 -7.60 3.81 -25.41
CA ASP A 325 -7.27 2.40 -25.63
C ASP A 325 -6.76 1.73 -24.35
N ALA A 326 -6.21 2.51 -23.43
CA ALA A 326 -5.87 2.09 -22.08
C ALA A 326 -6.24 3.17 -21.04
N MET A 327 -6.55 2.75 -19.81
CA MET A 327 -6.89 3.64 -18.71
C MET A 327 -6.20 3.18 -17.42
N VAL A 328 -5.54 4.10 -16.72
CA VAL A 328 -5.05 3.88 -15.35
C VAL A 328 -6.18 4.16 -14.36
N CYS A 329 -6.82 3.12 -13.83
CA CYS A 329 -8.04 3.22 -13.05
C CYS A 329 -7.84 2.85 -11.58
N GLY A 330 -8.50 3.51 -10.66
CA GLY A 330 -8.57 3.04 -9.27
C GLY A 330 -8.88 4.17 -8.30
N ALA A 331 -8.39 4.05 -7.07
CA ALA A 331 -8.61 5.08 -6.07
C ALA A 331 -7.56 5.06 -4.96
N THR A 332 -7.50 6.17 -4.22
CA THR A 332 -6.61 6.37 -3.07
C THR A 332 -7.36 7.04 -1.94
N GLU A 333 -7.00 6.69 -0.70
CA GLU A 333 -7.44 7.38 0.50
C GLU A 333 -6.35 7.30 1.59
N ALA A 334 -6.12 8.40 2.31
CA ALA A 334 -5.16 8.45 3.42
C ALA A 334 -5.67 9.42 4.49
N THR A 335 -6.71 9.01 5.22
CA THR A 335 -7.45 9.86 6.14
C THR A 335 -7.55 9.30 7.55
N VAL A 336 -6.69 8.35 7.94
CA VAL A 336 -6.61 7.91 9.34
C VAL A 336 -5.96 9.03 10.18
N ASN A 337 -6.79 9.95 10.69
CA ASN A 337 -6.38 11.06 11.53
C ASN A 337 -7.45 11.37 12.59
N PRO A 338 -7.10 12.09 13.68
CA PRO A 338 -8.03 12.32 14.78
C PRO A 338 -9.37 12.93 14.38
N ILE A 339 -9.39 13.85 13.41
CA ILE A 339 -10.63 14.52 12.97
C ILE A 339 -11.53 13.55 12.22
N THR A 340 -10.96 12.75 11.33
CA THR A 340 -11.71 11.80 10.51
C THR A 340 -12.25 10.67 11.40
N ILE A 341 -11.41 10.12 12.28
CA ILE A 341 -11.84 9.12 13.27
C ILE A 341 -12.94 9.67 14.17
N SER A 342 -12.77 10.89 14.70
CA SER A 342 -13.80 11.54 15.53
C SER A 342 -15.10 11.76 14.77
N GLY A 343 -15.04 12.23 13.52
CA GLY A 343 -16.22 12.45 12.69
C GLY A 343 -17.02 11.17 12.47
N PHE A 344 -16.36 10.09 12.04
CA PHE A 344 -17.01 8.79 11.83
C PHE A 344 -17.48 8.14 13.14
N ALA A 345 -16.75 8.32 14.25
CA ALA A 345 -17.19 7.87 15.57
C ALA A 345 -18.45 8.61 16.03
N ARG A 346 -18.53 9.93 15.82
CA ARG A 346 -19.69 10.75 16.22
C ARG A 346 -20.96 10.39 15.46
N MET A 347 -20.83 9.93 14.21
CA MET A 347 -21.96 9.39 13.44
C MET A 347 -22.20 7.90 13.66
N ARG A 348 -21.51 7.26 14.62
CA ARG A 348 -21.65 5.85 14.99
C ARG A 348 -21.41 4.88 13.83
N ALA A 349 -20.46 5.20 12.95
CA ALA A 349 -20.12 4.34 11.82
C ALA A 349 -18.94 3.38 12.13
N LEU A 350 -18.12 3.71 13.15
CA LEU A 350 -16.96 2.91 13.53
C LEU A 350 -17.31 1.83 14.57
N SER A 351 -16.60 0.70 14.52
CA SER A 351 -16.64 -0.30 15.58
C SER A 351 -16.14 0.31 16.90
N THR A 352 -16.80 -0.03 18.01
CA THR A 352 -16.45 0.48 19.35
C THR A 352 -16.42 -0.61 20.42
N SER A 353 -17.13 -1.71 20.20
CA SER A 353 -17.27 -2.83 21.15
C SER A 353 -16.04 -3.74 21.18
N PHE A 354 -15.09 -3.56 20.26
CA PHE A 354 -13.89 -4.40 20.10
C PHE A 354 -12.58 -3.61 20.18
N ASN A 355 -12.59 -2.45 20.84
CA ASN A 355 -11.39 -1.62 21.01
C ASN A 355 -10.24 -2.38 21.69
N ASP A 356 -10.54 -3.22 22.68
CA ASP A 356 -9.56 -4.04 23.39
C ASP A 356 -9.16 -5.31 22.61
N GLN A 357 -9.86 -5.62 21.51
CA GLN A 357 -9.66 -6.81 20.68
C GLN A 357 -9.62 -6.44 19.19
N PRO A 358 -8.67 -5.61 18.74
CA PRO A 358 -8.66 -5.02 17.40
C PRO A 358 -8.65 -6.07 16.27
N LYS A 359 -8.05 -7.25 16.51
CA LYS A 359 -8.03 -8.37 15.55
C LYS A 359 -9.42 -8.91 15.21
N LEU A 360 -10.41 -8.68 16.08
CA LEU A 360 -11.78 -9.14 15.90
C LEU A 360 -12.74 -8.00 15.50
N ALA A 361 -12.28 -6.75 15.42
CA ALA A 361 -13.17 -5.60 15.29
C ALA A 361 -13.93 -5.55 13.97
N SER A 362 -13.26 -5.84 12.84
CA SER A 362 -13.94 -5.96 11.54
C SER A 362 -14.42 -7.39 11.33
N ARG A 363 -15.74 -7.55 11.28
CA ARG A 363 -16.45 -8.83 11.21
C ARG A 363 -17.68 -8.75 10.31
N PRO A 364 -17.51 -8.55 8.99
CA PRO A 364 -18.63 -8.43 8.07
C PRO A 364 -19.60 -9.60 8.22
N PHE A 365 -20.90 -9.31 8.16
CA PHE A 365 -22.02 -10.24 8.31
C PHE A 365 -22.20 -10.89 9.69
N ASP A 366 -21.21 -10.83 10.58
CA ASP A 366 -21.27 -11.42 11.93
C ASP A 366 -22.36 -10.78 12.79
N ARG A 367 -22.98 -11.56 13.68
CA ARG A 367 -24.06 -11.09 14.55
C ARG A 367 -23.62 -9.94 15.47
N GLN A 368 -22.37 -9.95 15.90
CA GLN A 368 -21.82 -8.97 16.83
C GLN A 368 -21.19 -7.76 16.12
N ARG A 369 -21.33 -7.64 14.80
CA ARG A 369 -20.82 -6.48 14.05
C ARG A 369 -21.48 -5.18 14.56
N ASP A 370 -20.68 -4.15 14.80
CA ASP A 370 -21.16 -2.89 15.39
C ASP A 370 -20.70 -1.63 14.63
N GLY A 371 -19.87 -1.80 13.60
CA GLY A 371 -19.34 -0.71 12.79
C GLY A 371 -18.13 -1.15 11.98
N PHE A 372 -17.67 -0.28 11.07
CA PHE A 372 -16.49 -0.57 10.27
C PHE A 372 -15.19 -0.19 11.00
N VAL A 373 -14.08 -0.78 10.57
CA VAL A 373 -12.72 -0.38 10.99
C VAL A 373 -12.11 0.44 9.86
N MET A 374 -11.70 1.68 10.13
CA MET A 374 -11.12 2.55 9.10
C MET A 374 -9.73 2.06 8.69
N GLY A 375 -9.50 1.98 7.39
CA GLY A 375 -8.19 1.74 6.80
C GLY A 375 -7.81 2.86 5.83
N GLU A 376 -6.60 2.80 5.29
CA GLU A 376 -6.10 3.70 4.26
C GLU A 376 -5.23 2.94 3.26
N GLY A 377 -5.06 3.51 2.06
CA GLY A 377 -4.27 2.92 1.00
C GLY A 377 -4.69 3.36 -0.39
N ALA A 378 -4.08 2.75 -1.40
CA ALA A 378 -4.41 2.97 -2.80
C ALA A 378 -4.39 1.65 -3.57
N ALA A 379 -5.22 1.56 -4.60
CA ALA A 379 -5.27 0.41 -5.50
C ALA A 379 -5.53 0.89 -6.93
N ILE A 380 -4.74 0.40 -7.90
CA ILE A 380 -4.74 0.87 -9.28
C ILE A 380 -4.69 -0.30 -10.26
N MET A 381 -5.58 -0.33 -11.24
CA MET A 381 -5.61 -1.30 -12.34
C MET A 381 -5.38 -0.56 -13.66
N ILE A 382 -4.70 -1.21 -14.60
CA ILE A 382 -4.62 -0.76 -15.99
C ILE A 382 -5.70 -1.50 -16.77
N LEU A 383 -6.70 -0.79 -17.26
CA LEU A 383 -7.66 -1.35 -18.21
C LEU A 383 -7.15 -1.14 -19.62
N GLU A 384 -7.38 -2.10 -20.50
CA GLU A 384 -6.93 -2.03 -21.89
C GLU A 384 -7.90 -2.73 -22.82
N ARG A 385 -7.99 -2.23 -24.06
CA ARG A 385 -8.72 -2.87 -25.16
C ARG A 385 -8.11 -4.25 -25.46
N LEU A 386 -8.96 -5.28 -25.53
CA LEU A 386 -8.56 -6.69 -25.71
C LEU A 386 -7.65 -6.90 -26.92
N GLU A 387 -8.04 -6.39 -28.08
CA GLU A 387 -7.29 -6.59 -29.33
C GLU A 387 -5.87 -6.00 -29.23
N SER A 388 -5.73 -4.88 -28.53
CA SER A 388 -4.42 -4.25 -28.33
C SER A 388 -3.55 -5.03 -27.35
N ALA A 389 -4.12 -5.43 -26.21
CA ALA A 389 -3.43 -6.23 -25.22
C ALA A 389 -2.90 -7.54 -25.82
N GLN A 390 -3.71 -8.20 -26.67
CA GLN A 390 -3.31 -9.40 -27.40
C GLN A 390 -2.20 -9.11 -28.42
N LYS A 391 -2.35 -8.06 -29.23
CA LYS A 391 -1.37 -7.67 -30.26
C LYS A 391 0.04 -7.47 -29.68
N ARG A 392 0.15 -6.91 -28.47
CA ARG A 392 1.44 -6.68 -27.79
C ARG A 392 1.86 -7.79 -26.82
N GLY A 393 1.12 -8.90 -26.75
CA GLY A 393 1.44 -10.04 -25.88
C GLY A 393 1.34 -9.72 -24.38
N ALA A 394 0.43 -8.84 -23.96
CA ALA A 394 0.25 -8.50 -22.56
C ALA A 394 -0.31 -9.68 -21.75
N LYS A 395 0.14 -9.85 -20.50
CA LYS A 395 -0.48 -10.79 -19.56
C LYS A 395 -1.86 -10.27 -19.13
N ILE A 396 -2.89 -11.02 -19.45
CA ILE A 396 -4.29 -10.72 -19.14
C ILE A 396 -4.66 -11.40 -17.80
N LEU A 397 -5.28 -10.65 -16.90
CA LEU A 397 -5.66 -11.15 -15.56
C LEU A 397 -7.17 -11.40 -15.44
N GLY A 398 -7.99 -10.68 -16.20
CA GLY A 398 -9.43 -10.88 -16.26
C GLY A 398 -10.12 -9.89 -17.18
N GLU A 399 -11.45 -9.87 -17.18
CA GLU A 399 -12.29 -8.99 -18.00
C GLU A 399 -13.28 -8.20 -17.14
N ILE A 400 -13.49 -6.89 -17.43
CA ILE A 400 -14.71 -6.18 -17.02
C ILE A 400 -15.76 -6.50 -18.07
N LEU A 401 -16.80 -7.23 -17.67
CA LEU A 401 -17.91 -7.54 -18.55
C LEU A 401 -19.00 -6.49 -18.48
N GLY A 402 -19.16 -5.83 -17.33
CA GLY A 402 -20.23 -4.86 -17.11
C GLY A 402 -20.01 -3.97 -15.91
N TYR A 403 -20.73 -2.85 -15.91
CA TYR A 403 -20.69 -1.84 -14.87
C TYR A 403 -22.10 -1.28 -14.67
N GLY A 404 -22.53 -1.21 -13.42
CA GLY A 404 -23.86 -0.75 -13.03
C GLY A 404 -23.80 0.30 -11.92
N LEU A 405 -24.70 1.27 -12.02
CA LEU A 405 -24.87 2.36 -11.07
C LEU A 405 -26.33 2.44 -10.64
N SER A 406 -26.57 2.90 -9.42
CA SER A 406 -27.89 3.34 -8.97
C SER A 406 -27.75 4.38 -7.86
N SER A 407 -28.87 5.00 -7.49
CA SER A 407 -28.98 5.87 -6.33
C SER A 407 -30.14 5.41 -5.45
N ASP A 408 -29.96 5.43 -4.14
CA ASP A 408 -31.01 5.17 -3.16
C ASP A 408 -32.05 6.31 -3.11
N ALA A 409 -31.62 7.55 -3.39
CA ALA A 409 -32.44 8.76 -3.35
C ALA A 409 -33.28 8.94 -2.06
N SER A 410 -32.79 8.48 -0.91
CA SER A 410 -33.55 8.43 0.35
C SER A 410 -32.88 9.14 1.52
N HIS A 411 -31.64 8.77 1.87
CA HIS A 411 -30.92 9.31 3.01
C HIS A 411 -29.43 9.48 2.71
N ILE A 412 -28.78 10.47 3.34
CA ILE A 412 -27.37 10.78 3.08
C ILE A 412 -26.40 9.70 3.60
N THR A 413 -26.74 8.98 4.67
CA THR A 413 -25.85 7.94 5.26
C THR A 413 -26.46 6.55 5.37
N ASN A 414 -27.77 6.40 5.16
CA ASN A 414 -28.45 5.12 5.37
C ASN A 414 -28.72 4.49 4.01
N PRO A 415 -28.13 3.32 3.70
CA PRO A 415 -28.33 2.67 2.42
C PRO A 415 -29.74 2.08 2.30
N THR A 416 -30.16 1.73 1.07
CA THR A 416 -31.40 0.97 0.81
C THR A 416 -31.14 -0.32 0.04
N GLY A 417 -31.96 -1.34 0.26
CA GLY A 417 -31.85 -2.63 -0.47
C GLY A 417 -32.15 -2.48 -1.95
N LEU A 418 -33.08 -1.59 -2.30
CA LEU A 418 -33.49 -1.36 -3.67
C LEU A 418 -32.36 -0.79 -4.53
N GLY A 419 -31.59 0.18 -4.01
CA GLY A 419 -30.45 0.71 -4.74
C GLY A 419 -29.36 -0.34 -4.95
N ALA A 420 -29.01 -1.10 -3.91
CA ALA A 420 -28.06 -2.21 -4.03
C ALA A 420 -28.50 -3.26 -5.07
N LEU A 421 -29.78 -3.65 -5.07
CA LEU A 421 -30.34 -4.55 -6.07
C LEU A 421 -30.25 -3.96 -7.49
N ASN A 422 -30.65 -2.69 -7.64
CA ASN A 422 -30.68 -2.02 -8.95
C ASN A 422 -29.28 -1.86 -9.54
N CYS A 423 -28.26 -1.54 -8.74
CA CYS A 423 -26.91 -1.43 -9.31
C CYS A 423 -26.38 -2.79 -9.79
N MET A 424 -26.68 -3.89 -9.08
CA MET A 424 -26.33 -5.24 -9.53
C MET A 424 -27.09 -5.63 -10.82
N LYS A 425 -28.42 -5.39 -10.88
CA LYS A 425 -29.23 -5.60 -12.09
C LYS A 425 -28.69 -4.79 -13.28
N ASN A 426 -28.35 -3.53 -13.05
CA ASN A 426 -27.78 -2.67 -14.09
C ASN A 426 -26.43 -3.19 -14.60
N ALA A 427 -25.57 -3.70 -13.71
CA ALA A 427 -24.28 -4.27 -14.08
C ALA A 427 -24.45 -5.55 -14.92
N LEU A 428 -25.37 -6.43 -14.53
CA LEU A 428 -25.73 -7.64 -15.28
C LEU A 428 -26.34 -7.32 -16.65
N ASN A 429 -27.28 -6.37 -16.70
CA ASN A 429 -27.86 -5.88 -17.95
C ASN A 429 -26.78 -5.30 -18.87
N ASN A 430 -25.82 -4.55 -18.33
CA ASN A 430 -24.71 -4.01 -19.09
C ASN A 430 -23.78 -5.10 -19.63
N ALA A 431 -23.62 -6.21 -18.90
CA ALA A 431 -22.85 -7.38 -19.30
C ALA A 431 -23.62 -8.34 -20.21
N HIS A 432 -24.93 -8.15 -20.38
CA HIS A 432 -25.84 -9.10 -21.02
C HIS A 432 -25.81 -10.50 -20.36
N LEU A 433 -25.77 -10.53 -19.02
CA LEU A 433 -25.76 -11.75 -18.21
C LEU A 433 -26.97 -11.83 -17.29
N ASN A 434 -27.25 -13.02 -16.80
CA ASN A 434 -28.27 -13.31 -15.79
C ASN A 434 -27.61 -13.57 -14.43
N ALA A 435 -28.40 -13.49 -13.35
CA ALA A 435 -27.89 -13.79 -12.01
C ALA A 435 -27.27 -15.21 -11.90
N ARG A 436 -27.83 -16.21 -12.59
CA ARG A 436 -27.30 -17.59 -12.64
C ARG A 436 -25.91 -17.75 -13.24
N ASP A 437 -25.44 -16.75 -13.98
CA ASP A 437 -24.11 -16.79 -14.57
C ASP A 437 -23.02 -16.38 -13.55
N ILE A 438 -23.42 -15.88 -12.38
CA ILE A 438 -22.53 -15.39 -11.33
C ILE A 438 -22.24 -16.49 -10.31
N GLY A 439 -20.96 -16.79 -10.10
CA GLY A 439 -20.51 -17.77 -9.11
C GLY A 439 -19.98 -17.18 -7.80
N TYR A 440 -19.64 -15.89 -7.78
CA TYR A 440 -19.05 -15.23 -6.62
C TYR A 440 -19.46 -13.75 -6.49
N ILE A 441 -19.63 -13.27 -5.27
CA ILE A 441 -19.82 -11.85 -4.96
C ILE A 441 -18.79 -11.42 -3.92
N ASN A 442 -17.96 -10.45 -4.30
CA ASN A 442 -17.19 -9.67 -3.34
C ASN A 442 -18.08 -8.53 -2.84
N ALA A 443 -18.62 -8.72 -1.65
CA ALA A 443 -19.60 -7.83 -1.03
C ALA A 443 -18.95 -6.54 -0.52
N HIS A 444 -19.76 -5.48 -0.45
CA HIS A 444 -19.36 -4.25 0.20
C HIS A 444 -19.31 -4.37 1.73
N ALA A 445 -20.07 -5.30 2.33
CA ALA A 445 -20.28 -5.49 3.76
C ALA A 445 -19.11 -4.99 4.62
N THR A 446 -19.40 -3.96 5.41
CA THR A 446 -18.43 -3.14 6.12
C THR A 446 -18.35 -3.49 7.59
N SER A 447 -19.02 -4.56 8.04
CA SER A 447 -19.21 -4.87 9.47
C SER A 447 -20.19 -3.89 10.13
N THR A 448 -21.11 -3.31 9.37
CA THR A 448 -22.16 -2.42 9.90
C THR A 448 -23.50 -3.16 10.03
N PRO A 449 -24.28 -2.94 11.11
CA PRO A 449 -25.54 -3.66 11.30
C PRO A 449 -26.52 -3.51 10.12
N ILE A 450 -26.73 -2.26 9.67
CA ILE A 450 -27.69 -1.90 8.62
C ILE A 450 -27.15 -2.27 7.24
N GLY A 451 -25.92 -1.87 6.91
CA GLY A 451 -25.34 -2.05 5.57
C GLY A 451 -25.25 -3.52 5.17
N ASP A 452 -24.69 -4.35 6.04
CA ASP A 452 -24.51 -5.78 5.77
C ASP A 452 -25.86 -6.52 5.63
N ARG A 453 -26.88 -6.13 6.43
CA ARG A 453 -28.23 -6.70 6.33
C ARG A 453 -28.87 -6.35 4.99
N ILE A 454 -28.76 -5.10 4.58
CA ILE A 454 -29.34 -4.58 3.35
C ILE A 454 -28.70 -5.22 2.12
N GLU A 455 -27.37 -5.35 2.10
CA GLU A 455 -26.67 -6.03 1.02
C GLU A 455 -27.05 -7.51 0.95
N ARG A 456 -27.11 -8.20 2.10
CA ARG A 456 -27.58 -9.58 2.18
C ARG A 456 -28.97 -9.74 1.56
N GLN A 457 -29.91 -8.86 1.90
CA GLN A 457 -31.27 -8.89 1.35
C GLN A 457 -31.28 -8.64 -0.15
N ALA A 458 -30.54 -7.64 -0.63
CA ALA A 458 -30.46 -7.32 -2.06
C ALA A 458 -29.86 -8.47 -2.88
N ILE A 459 -28.86 -9.17 -2.35
CA ILE A 459 -28.31 -10.37 -3.00
C ILE A 459 -29.37 -11.48 -3.05
N LYS A 460 -30.09 -11.74 -1.95
CA LYS A 460 -31.17 -12.74 -1.95
C LYS A 460 -32.27 -12.40 -2.95
N GLU A 461 -32.64 -11.13 -3.09
CA GLU A 461 -33.65 -10.72 -4.06
C GLU A 461 -33.16 -10.86 -5.51
N LEU A 462 -31.86 -10.68 -5.75
CA LEU A 462 -31.26 -10.85 -7.08
C LEU A 462 -31.20 -12.33 -7.50
N PHE A 463 -30.85 -13.22 -6.55
CA PHE A 463 -30.74 -14.66 -6.76
C PHE A 463 -32.01 -15.33 -6.24
N THR A 464 -32.99 -15.51 -7.14
CA THR A 464 -34.25 -16.22 -6.83
C THR A 464 -33.98 -17.59 -6.18
N SER A 465 -34.97 -18.14 -5.46
CA SER A 465 -34.87 -19.37 -4.66
C SER A 465 -34.20 -20.56 -5.37
N ASP A 466 -34.33 -20.64 -6.69
CA ASP A 466 -33.87 -21.76 -7.51
C ASP A 466 -32.37 -21.69 -7.85
N ASN A 467 -31.64 -20.70 -7.32
CA ASN A 467 -30.29 -20.34 -7.75
C ASN A 467 -29.38 -19.90 -6.59
N SER A 468 -29.46 -20.61 -5.46
CA SER A 468 -28.90 -20.21 -4.16
C SER A 468 -27.42 -20.56 -3.92
N ASN A 469 -26.67 -20.98 -4.93
CA ASN A 469 -25.29 -21.46 -4.75
C ASN A 469 -24.20 -20.39 -4.90
N VAL A 470 -24.54 -19.11 -5.04
CA VAL A 470 -23.55 -18.04 -5.19
C VAL A 470 -22.69 -17.89 -3.93
N LEU A 471 -21.37 -17.93 -4.10
CA LEU A 471 -20.43 -17.72 -3.01
C LEU A 471 -20.34 -16.23 -2.69
N VAL A 472 -20.28 -15.86 -1.40
CA VAL A 472 -20.17 -14.46 -0.97
C VAL A 472 -19.06 -14.30 0.05
N SER A 473 -18.26 -13.24 -0.07
CA SER A 473 -17.36 -12.85 1.01
C SER A 473 -17.19 -11.33 1.11
N SER A 474 -16.69 -10.87 2.25
CA SER A 474 -16.13 -9.52 2.39
C SER A 474 -14.69 -9.59 2.86
N THR A 475 -13.82 -8.87 2.16
CA THR A 475 -12.38 -8.82 2.45
C THR A 475 -12.00 -7.78 3.50
N LYS A 476 -12.96 -6.97 3.97
CA LYS A 476 -12.71 -5.86 4.91
C LYS A 476 -12.26 -6.31 6.30
N GLY A 477 -12.54 -7.56 6.68
CA GLY A 477 -11.96 -8.16 7.88
C GLY A 477 -10.42 -8.20 7.84
N HIS A 478 -9.83 -8.34 6.65
CA HIS A 478 -8.37 -8.38 6.46
C HIS A 478 -7.76 -6.99 6.28
N THR A 479 -8.46 -6.08 5.62
CA THR A 479 -7.89 -4.80 5.16
C THR A 479 -8.40 -3.58 5.91
N GLY A 480 -9.44 -3.74 6.72
CA GLY A 480 -10.30 -2.62 7.11
C GLY A 480 -11.03 -2.01 5.91
N HIS A 481 -11.67 -0.87 6.14
CA HIS A 481 -12.39 -0.12 5.12
C HIS A 481 -11.59 1.10 4.67
N LEU A 482 -10.99 1.00 3.47
CA LEU A 482 -10.15 2.04 2.87
C LEU A 482 -10.96 3.19 2.23
N LEU A 483 -12.19 3.41 2.69
CA LEU A 483 -13.12 4.44 2.20
C LEU A 483 -13.17 4.46 0.66
N GLY A 484 -12.76 5.55 0.00
CA GLY A 484 -12.79 5.68 -1.46
C GLY A 484 -11.92 4.66 -2.21
N ALA A 485 -10.83 4.17 -1.60
CA ALA A 485 -9.94 3.17 -2.19
C ALA A 485 -10.43 1.73 -2.02
N ALA A 486 -11.38 1.48 -1.11
CA ALA A 486 -11.87 0.14 -0.78
C ALA A 486 -12.38 -0.59 -2.04
N GLY A 487 -13.18 0.11 -2.85
CA GLY A 487 -13.75 -0.45 -4.05
C GLY A 487 -12.72 -0.84 -5.11
N ALA A 488 -11.61 -0.10 -5.23
CA ALA A 488 -10.54 -0.43 -6.15
C ALA A 488 -9.76 -1.67 -5.66
N LEU A 489 -9.42 -1.72 -4.37
CA LEU A 489 -8.70 -2.86 -3.78
C LEU A 489 -9.53 -4.16 -3.84
N GLU A 490 -10.82 -4.08 -3.54
CA GLU A 490 -11.72 -5.22 -3.62
C GLU A 490 -11.90 -5.72 -5.06
N SER A 491 -11.95 -4.80 -6.03
CA SER A 491 -12.00 -5.18 -7.46
C SER A 491 -10.73 -5.94 -7.85
N ILE A 492 -9.59 -5.56 -7.26
CA ILE A 492 -8.33 -6.30 -7.42
C ILE A 492 -8.50 -7.74 -6.92
N PHE A 493 -8.97 -7.91 -5.69
CA PHE A 493 -9.20 -9.25 -5.13
C PHE A 493 -10.20 -10.07 -5.95
N THR A 494 -11.24 -9.45 -6.51
CA THR A 494 -12.25 -10.14 -7.32
C THR A 494 -11.67 -10.71 -8.62
N VAL A 495 -10.86 -9.95 -9.35
CA VAL A 495 -10.18 -10.49 -10.55
C VAL A 495 -9.19 -11.57 -10.15
N LEU A 496 -8.44 -11.41 -9.04
CA LEU A 496 -7.51 -12.45 -8.59
C LEU A 496 -8.27 -13.72 -8.21
N ALA A 497 -9.46 -13.60 -7.63
CA ALA A 497 -10.33 -14.74 -7.35
C ALA A 497 -10.76 -15.44 -8.65
N CYS A 498 -11.17 -14.68 -9.66
CA CYS A 498 -11.47 -15.23 -10.98
C CYS A 498 -10.23 -15.84 -11.64
N ASN A 499 -9.06 -15.21 -11.56
CA ASN A 499 -7.84 -15.67 -12.22
C ASN A 499 -7.28 -16.94 -11.58
N HIS A 500 -7.19 -16.95 -10.25
CA HIS A 500 -6.60 -18.05 -9.48
C HIS A 500 -7.60 -19.15 -9.11
N ALA A 501 -8.88 -18.97 -9.44
CA ALA A 501 -9.95 -19.88 -9.07
C ALA A 501 -10.03 -20.09 -7.55
N ILE A 502 -9.87 -19.02 -6.77
CA ILE A 502 -9.89 -19.06 -5.30
C ILE A 502 -10.73 -17.89 -4.78
N CYS A 503 -11.81 -18.17 -4.05
CA CYS A 503 -12.62 -17.16 -3.39
C CYS A 503 -12.08 -16.88 -1.97
N PRO A 504 -11.79 -15.61 -1.61
CA PRO A 504 -11.28 -15.25 -0.28
C PRO A 504 -12.35 -15.44 0.80
N THR A 505 -11.89 -15.49 2.05
CA THR A 505 -12.73 -15.72 3.22
C THR A 505 -13.25 -14.41 3.81
N THR A 506 -14.36 -14.49 4.54
CA THR A 506 -14.85 -13.42 5.41
C THR A 506 -14.28 -13.63 6.81
N LEU A 507 -13.24 -12.87 7.15
CA LEU A 507 -12.61 -12.98 8.47
C LEU A 507 -13.60 -12.59 9.58
N ASN A 508 -13.49 -13.28 10.72
CA ASN A 508 -14.29 -13.04 11.94
C ASN A 508 -15.81 -13.26 11.81
N TYR A 509 -16.29 -13.88 10.72
CA TYR A 509 -17.69 -14.28 10.59
C TYR A 509 -17.92 -15.65 11.22
N LYS A 510 -18.78 -15.72 12.25
CA LYS A 510 -19.23 -16.99 12.84
C LYS A 510 -20.67 -17.26 12.40
N SER A 511 -20.85 -18.26 11.53
CA SER A 511 -22.19 -18.73 11.15
C SER A 511 -22.86 -19.39 12.36
N ASN A 512 -24.09 -18.98 12.66
CA ASN A 512 -24.91 -19.56 13.72
C ASN A 512 -26.22 -20.02 13.11
N ASN A 513 -26.44 -21.34 13.11
CA ASN A 513 -27.64 -21.97 12.53
C ASN A 513 -28.98 -21.55 13.21
N ASP A 514 -28.92 -20.88 14.37
CA ASP A 514 -30.09 -20.45 15.17
C ASP A 514 -30.53 -18.99 14.93
N ASP A 515 -29.85 -18.23 14.06
CA ASP A 515 -30.21 -16.83 13.81
C ASP A 515 -31.28 -16.72 12.71
N SER A 516 -32.42 -16.08 13.01
CA SER A 516 -33.51 -15.91 12.05
C SER A 516 -33.12 -15.01 10.87
N GLU A 517 -32.12 -14.12 11.02
CA GLU A 517 -31.50 -13.38 9.90
C GLU A 517 -30.61 -14.28 9.01
N ASP A 518 -30.10 -15.38 9.55
CA ASP A 518 -29.19 -16.36 8.89
C ASP A 518 -29.95 -17.57 8.32
N SER A 519 -31.24 -17.71 8.65
CA SER A 519 -32.12 -18.83 8.30
C SER A 519 -32.38 -19.08 6.80
N SER A 520 -31.90 -18.21 5.92
CA SER A 520 -31.89 -18.45 4.46
C SER A 520 -30.48 -18.24 3.93
N LEU A 521 -29.75 -19.35 3.83
CA LEU A 521 -28.31 -19.49 3.63
C LEU A 521 -27.82 -18.73 2.39
N LEU A 522 -27.30 -17.53 2.62
CA LEU A 522 -26.34 -16.92 1.71
C LEU A 522 -25.02 -17.64 1.97
N ASN A 523 -24.37 -18.20 0.94
CA ASN A 523 -23.14 -18.99 1.11
C ASN A 523 -21.94 -18.08 1.40
N ILE A 524 -21.91 -17.51 2.61
CA ILE A 524 -20.83 -16.68 3.09
C ILE A 524 -19.63 -17.57 3.42
N ILE A 525 -18.49 -17.25 2.86
CA ILE A 525 -17.26 -18.02 3.06
C ILE A 525 -16.71 -17.73 4.46
N SER A 526 -17.02 -18.62 5.42
CA SER A 526 -16.67 -18.49 6.86
C SER A 526 -15.40 -19.25 7.28
N ASN A 527 -14.84 -20.09 6.41
CA ASN A 527 -13.72 -20.96 6.76
C ASN A 527 -12.41 -20.17 6.99
N ASP A 528 -11.50 -20.70 7.81
CA ASP A 528 -10.13 -20.18 7.98
C ASP A 528 -9.27 -20.26 6.69
N LYS A 529 -9.77 -20.95 5.66
CA LYS A 529 -9.08 -21.17 4.39
C LYS A 529 -9.94 -20.71 3.21
N PRO A 530 -9.34 -20.05 2.21
CA PRO A 530 -10.01 -19.71 0.95
C PRO A 530 -10.64 -20.94 0.28
N LEU A 531 -11.75 -20.74 -0.44
CA LEU A 531 -12.44 -21.82 -1.16
C LEU A 531 -12.00 -21.90 -2.61
N SER A 532 -11.78 -23.13 -3.10
CA SER A 532 -11.54 -23.36 -4.54
C SER A 532 -12.81 -23.09 -5.34
N TRP A 533 -12.68 -22.32 -6.43
CA TRP A 533 -13.77 -22.00 -7.34
C TRP A 533 -13.68 -22.87 -8.59
N ASN A 534 -14.21 -24.09 -8.48
CA ASN A 534 -14.10 -25.14 -9.50
C ASN A 534 -15.07 -24.94 -10.69
N SER A 535 -15.02 -23.79 -11.35
CA SER A 535 -15.70 -23.54 -12.62
C SER A 535 -14.68 -23.10 -13.67
N LYS A 536 -14.86 -23.51 -14.93
CA LYS A 536 -14.05 -23.00 -16.05
C LYS A 536 -14.35 -21.52 -16.34
N THR A 537 -15.63 -21.16 -16.23
CA THR A 537 -16.14 -19.79 -16.37
C THR A 537 -16.42 -19.22 -15.01
N ARG A 538 -15.59 -18.28 -14.57
CA ARG A 538 -15.67 -17.66 -13.25
C ARG A 538 -16.03 -16.20 -13.45
N ILE A 539 -17.29 -15.88 -13.17
CA ILE A 539 -17.86 -14.54 -13.27
C ILE A 539 -18.32 -14.12 -11.88
N ALA A 540 -17.86 -12.95 -11.44
CA ALA A 540 -18.10 -12.41 -10.12
C ALA A 540 -18.72 -11.01 -10.20
N LEU A 541 -19.49 -10.68 -9.17
CA LEU A 541 -19.88 -9.31 -8.88
C LEU A 541 -18.96 -8.70 -7.83
N LYS A 542 -18.66 -7.41 -7.98
CA LYS A 542 -18.06 -6.58 -6.94
C LYS A 542 -19.01 -5.45 -6.62
N ASN A 543 -19.48 -5.39 -5.38
CA ASN A 543 -20.41 -4.34 -4.90
C ASN A 543 -19.69 -3.25 -4.11
N SER A 544 -20.11 -1.99 -4.26
CA SER A 544 -19.67 -0.84 -3.46
C SER A 544 -20.84 0.09 -3.21
N PHE A 545 -21.04 0.48 -1.96
CA PHE A 545 -22.08 1.44 -1.57
C PHE A 545 -21.42 2.58 -0.79
N GLY A 546 -21.97 3.79 -0.89
CA GLY A 546 -21.37 4.97 -0.30
C GLY A 546 -22.41 5.96 0.19
N PHE A 547 -21.97 6.87 1.06
CA PHE A 547 -22.78 8.01 1.47
C PHE A 547 -23.26 8.82 0.27
N GLY A 548 -24.42 9.45 0.42
CA GLY A 548 -25.21 10.01 -0.68
C GLY A 548 -26.12 9.00 -1.35
N GLY A 549 -26.18 7.76 -0.85
CA GLY A 549 -26.97 6.69 -1.44
C GLY A 549 -26.43 6.24 -2.80
N THR A 550 -25.14 6.48 -3.08
CA THR A 550 -24.52 6.10 -4.35
C THR A 550 -24.10 4.64 -4.31
N ASN A 551 -24.51 3.87 -5.33
CA ASN A 551 -24.26 2.44 -5.40
C ASN A 551 -23.58 2.09 -6.73
N SER A 552 -22.64 1.16 -6.70
CA SER A 552 -21.86 0.77 -7.87
C SER A 552 -21.52 -0.71 -7.85
N CYS A 553 -21.63 -1.37 -9.00
CA CYS A 553 -21.34 -2.78 -9.15
C CYS A 553 -20.53 -3.05 -10.44
N LEU A 554 -19.53 -3.91 -10.36
CA LEU A 554 -18.78 -4.41 -11.52
C LEU A 554 -19.06 -5.89 -11.73
N VAL A 555 -19.13 -6.30 -12.99
CA VAL A 555 -19.10 -7.70 -13.42
C VAL A 555 -17.70 -8.02 -13.92
N ILE A 556 -17.05 -8.99 -13.30
CA ILE A 556 -15.65 -9.34 -13.54
C ILE A 556 -15.54 -10.83 -13.87
N SER A 557 -14.77 -11.20 -14.89
CA SER A 557 -14.50 -12.62 -15.17
C SER A 557 -13.02 -12.95 -15.32
N ASN A 558 -12.72 -14.24 -15.29
CA ASN A 558 -11.43 -14.73 -15.79
C ASN A 558 -11.35 -14.52 -17.31
N PHE A 559 -10.11 -14.48 -17.83
CA PHE A 559 -9.84 -14.58 -19.25
C PHE A 559 -9.77 -16.06 -19.67
N PHE A 560 -10.21 -16.37 -20.89
CA PHE A 560 -10.38 -17.73 -21.41
C PHE A 560 -9.27 -18.15 -22.36
#